data_AF-A0A7K0QAK6-F1
#
_entry.id   AF-A0A7K0QAK6-F1
#
_cell.length_a   1.000
_cell.length_b   1.000
_cell.length_c   1.000
_cell.angle_alpha   90.00
_cell.angle_beta   90.00
_cell.angle_gamma   90.00
#
_symmetry.space_group_name_H-M   'P 1'
#
loop_
_entity.id
_entity.type
_entity.pdbx_description
1 polymer ?
#
loop_
_entity_poly.entity_id
_entity_poly.type
_entity_poly.pdbx_seq_one_letter_code
_entity_poly.pdbx_strand_id
1 'polypeptide(L)'
;MTTAEKRVGAVANYVDERIGAAGWVKKSLNKVFPDHWSFMLGEVCMYSFIILLLSGTFLTLWFDPSQRDVIYEGVYAPLKGLKMSAAYASTLDISFEVRGGLLMRQIHHWAA
;
A
#
# COMPACT_ATOMS: atom_id res chain seq x y z
N MET A 1 29.15 -10.53 -24.89
CA MET A 1 27.81 -10.58 -24.28
C MET A 1 27.64 -11.86 -23.49
N THR A 2 27.32 -11.74 -22.21
CA THR A 2 26.99 -12.86 -21.33
C THR A 2 25.66 -13.50 -21.75
N THR A 3 25.42 -14.74 -21.34
CA THR A 3 24.16 -15.45 -21.62
C THR A 3 22.93 -14.71 -21.06
N ALA A 4 23.09 -14.01 -19.94
CA ALA A 4 22.05 -13.18 -19.34
C ALA A 4 21.67 -11.99 -20.23
N GLU A 5 22.66 -11.26 -20.77
CA GLU A 5 22.43 -10.13 -21.68
C GLU A 5 21.71 -10.56 -22.95
N LYS A 6 22.07 -11.72 -23.53
CA LYS A 6 21.38 -12.27 -24.70
C LYS A 6 19.91 -12.63 -24.41
N ARG A 7 19.63 -13.18 -23.23
CA ARG A 7 18.25 -13.51 -22.81
C ARG A 7 17.41 -12.26 -22.57
N VAL A 8 17.96 -11.24 -21.91
CA VAL A 8 17.27 -9.96 -21.70
C VAL A 8 16.97 -9.29 -23.04
N GLY A 9 17.94 -9.27 -23.98
CA GLY A 9 17.73 -8.72 -25.32
C GLY A 9 16.64 -9.47 -26.11
N ALA A 10 16.61 -10.81 -26.05
CA ALA A 10 15.58 -11.60 -26.71
C ALA A 10 14.17 -11.33 -26.15
N VAL A 11 14.03 -11.20 -24.83
CA VAL A 11 12.74 -10.88 -24.18
C VAL A 11 12.32 -9.45 -24.53
N ALA A 12 13.24 -8.49 -24.51
CA ALA A 12 12.95 -7.10 -24.85
C ALA A 12 12.45 -6.97 -26.30
N ASN A 13 13.11 -7.63 -27.26
CA ASN A 13 12.68 -7.63 -28.67
C ASN A 13 11.29 -8.26 -28.83
N TYR A 14 11.03 -9.40 -28.19
CA TYR A 14 9.73 -10.07 -28.25
C TYR A 14 8.59 -9.21 -27.69
N VAL A 15 8.83 -8.46 -26.61
CA VAL A 15 7.85 -7.54 -26.03
C VAL A 15 7.63 -6.33 -26.95
N ASP A 16 8.71 -5.79 -27.51
CA ASP A 16 8.61 -4.61 -28.39
C ASP A 16 7.92 -4.93 -29.72
N GLU A 17 8.16 -6.11 -30.32
CA GLU A 17 7.42 -6.56 -31.52
C GLU A 17 5.91 -6.61 -31.31
N ARG A 18 5.44 -6.78 -30.08
CA ARG A 18 4.00 -6.90 -29.74
C ARG A 18 3.36 -5.58 -29.33
N ILE A 19 4.09 -4.77 -28.55
CA ILE A 19 3.54 -3.56 -27.92
C ILE A 19 4.00 -2.30 -28.65
N GLY A 20 5.13 -2.35 -29.37
CA GLY A 20 5.75 -1.19 -30.03
C GLY A 20 6.13 -0.08 -29.03
N ALA A 21 6.38 -0.44 -27.78
CA ALA A 21 6.53 0.51 -26.68
C ALA A 21 7.90 1.21 -26.66
N ALA A 22 8.92 0.71 -27.36
CA ALA A 22 10.28 1.22 -27.27
C ALA A 22 10.40 2.73 -27.55
N GLY A 23 9.66 3.24 -28.54
CA GLY A 23 9.65 4.67 -28.87
C GLY A 23 9.09 5.54 -27.73
N TRP A 24 7.99 5.10 -27.12
CA TRP A 24 7.38 5.78 -25.98
C TRP A 24 8.26 5.69 -24.74
N VAL A 25 8.80 4.51 -24.42
CA VAL A 25 9.73 4.31 -23.29
C VAL A 25 10.96 5.20 -23.43
N LYS A 26 11.58 5.24 -24.61
CA LYS A 26 12.73 6.11 -24.87
C LYS A 26 12.39 7.59 -24.63
N LYS A 27 11.21 8.05 -25.05
CA LYS A 27 10.79 9.44 -24.82
C LYS A 27 10.58 9.73 -23.33
N SER A 28 9.93 8.82 -22.61
CA SER A 28 9.67 8.96 -21.17
C SER A 28 10.96 8.95 -20.34
N LEU A 29 11.91 8.07 -20.66
CA LEU A 29 13.19 7.97 -19.95
C LEU A 29 14.11 9.17 -20.20
N ASN A 30 14.06 9.77 -21.39
CA ASN A 30 14.82 10.98 -21.72
C ASN A 30 14.11 12.28 -21.26
N LYS A 31 13.03 12.18 -20.49
CA LYS A 31 12.31 13.35 -19.99
C LYS A 31 13.15 14.04 -18.92
N VAL A 32 13.54 15.28 -19.19
CA VAL A 32 14.20 16.15 -18.20
C VAL A 32 13.15 16.73 -17.25
N PHE A 33 13.45 16.65 -15.94
CA PHE A 33 12.68 17.24 -14.86
C PHE A 33 13.48 18.38 -14.21
N PRO A 34 12.84 19.50 -13.83
CA PRO A 34 13.48 20.56 -13.05
C PRO A 34 13.92 20.09 -11.66
N ASP A 35 14.94 20.73 -11.08
CA ASP A 35 15.60 20.32 -9.83
C ASP A 35 15.27 21.19 -8.61
N HIS A 36 14.33 22.14 -8.75
CA HIS A 36 13.91 22.97 -7.62
C HIS A 36 13.12 22.15 -6.59
N TRP A 37 13.46 22.29 -5.30
CA TRP A 37 12.92 21.50 -4.19
C TRP A 37 11.38 21.50 -4.13
N SER A 38 10.73 22.60 -4.51
CA SER A 38 9.27 22.72 -4.48
C SER A 38 8.57 21.74 -5.43
N PHE A 39 9.25 21.28 -6.50
CA PHE A 39 8.68 20.30 -7.41
C PHE A 39 8.55 18.91 -6.78
N MET A 40 9.30 18.62 -5.70
CA MET A 40 9.20 17.37 -4.95
C MET A 40 7.99 17.31 -4.00
N LEU A 41 7.33 18.45 -3.73
CA LEU A 41 6.14 18.48 -2.87
C LEU A 41 4.99 17.63 -3.44
N GLY A 42 4.82 17.61 -4.76
CA GLY A 42 3.82 16.75 -5.41
C GLY A 42 4.17 15.26 -5.28
N GLU A 43 5.45 14.92 -5.30
CA GLU A 43 5.89 13.54 -5.09
C GLU A 43 5.61 13.06 -3.67
N VAL A 44 5.74 13.92 -2.65
CA VAL A 44 5.36 13.58 -1.28
C VAL A 44 3.89 13.15 -1.22
N CYS A 45 2.98 13.89 -1.85
CA CYS A 45 1.56 13.51 -1.92
C CYS A 45 1.36 12.16 -2.63
N MET A 46 2.08 11.93 -3.74
CA MET A 46 1.98 10.67 -4.49
C MET A 46 2.54 9.48 -3.70
N TYR A 47 3.66 9.65 -3.00
CA TYR A 47 4.24 8.60 -2.16
C TYR A 47 3.37 8.30 -0.94
N SER A 48 2.81 9.32 -0.28
CA SER A 48 1.83 9.13 0.79
C SER A 48 0.58 8.38 0.28
N PHE A 49 0.08 8.72 -0.91
CA PHE A 49 -1.04 8.01 -1.52
C PHE A 49 -0.73 6.53 -1.81
N ILE A 50 0.47 6.21 -2.30
CA ILE A 50 0.90 4.81 -2.48
C ILE A 50 0.94 4.08 -1.13
N ILE A 51 1.49 4.72 -0.09
CA ILE A 51 1.54 4.15 1.26
C ILE A 51 0.12 3.91 1.79
N LEU A 52 -0.81 4.85 1.57
CA LEU A 52 -2.23 4.71 1.92
C LEU A 52 -2.88 3.53 1.21
N LEU A 53 -2.66 3.37 -0.10
CA LEU A 53 -3.23 2.23 -0.84
C LEU A 53 -2.70 0.89 -0.31
N LEU A 54 -1.40 0.77 -0.11
CA LEU A 54 -0.79 -0.48 0.36
C LEU A 54 -1.22 -0.81 1.79
N SER A 55 -1.12 0.15 2.71
CA SER A 55 -1.51 -0.05 4.10
C SER A 55 -3.03 -0.19 4.27
N GLY A 56 -3.83 0.53 3.49
CA GLY A 56 -5.29 0.43 3.50
C GLY A 56 -5.75 -0.93 2.99
N THR A 57 -5.20 -1.38 1.85
CA THR A 57 -5.51 -2.71 1.30
C THR A 57 -5.20 -3.81 2.32
N PHE A 58 -4.07 -3.71 3.04
CA PHE A 58 -3.81 -4.58 4.18
C PHE A 58 -4.99 -4.50 5.18
N LEU A 59 -5.27 -3.32 5.76
CA LEU A 59 -6.30 -3.19 6.80
C LEU A 59 -7.69 -3.70 6.40
N THR A 60 -8.07 -3.58 5.12
CA THR A 60 -9.36 -4.07 4.61
C THR A 60 -9.56 -5.57 4.77
N LEU A 61 -8.48 -6.37 4.84
CA LEU A 61 -8.59 -7.82 5.00
C LEU A 61 -9.01 -8.25 6.41
N TRP A 62 -8.86 -7.36 7.40
CA TRP A 62 -9.15 -7.64 8.82
C TRP A 62 -10.28 -6.79 9.41
N PHE A 63 -10.72 -5.73 8.71
CA PHE A 63 -11.74 -4.81 9.22
C PHE A 63 -13.16 -5.32 8.91
N ASP A 64 -14.01 -5.44 9.94
CA ASP A 64 -15.46 -5.73 9.81
C ASP A 64 -16.23 -4.40 9.86
N PRO A 65 -16.80 -3.90 8.74
CA PRO A 65 -17.47 -2.60 8.71
C PRO A 65 -18.87 -2.59 9.36
N SER A 66 -19.28 -3.66 10.06
CA SER A 66 -20.62 -3.78 10.64
C SER A 66 -20.83 -2.96 11.93
N GLN A 67 -22.02 -2.37 12.05
CA GLN A 67 -22.52 -1.71 13.27
C GLN A 67 -23.28 -2.68 14.20
N ARG A 68 -23.22 -3.99 13.95
CA ARG A 68 -23.83 -4.98 14.84
C ARG A 68 -23.22 -4.89 16.24
N ASP A 69 -24.08 -5.00 17.23
CA ASP A 69 -23.68 -5.02 18.64
C ASP A 69 -22.97 -6.34 18.97
N VAL A 70 -21.79 -6.24 19.61
CA VAL A 70 -21.01 -7.36 20.13
C VAL A 70 -20.55 -7.08 21.55
N ILE A 71 -20.33 -8.14 22.32
CA ILE A 71 -19.64 -8.08 23.61
C ILE A 71 -18.16 -8.37 23.33
N TYR A 72 -17.26 -7.49 23.77
CA TYR A 72 -15.84 -7.65 23.53
C TYR A 72 -15.21 -8.67 24.47
N GLU A 73 -14.64 -9.73 23.90
CA GLU A 73 -13.98 -10.82 24.64
C GLU A 73 -12.48 -10.95 24.31
N GLY A 74 -11.91 -9.96 23.61
CA GLY A 74 -10.53 -9.99 23.13
C GLY A 74 -9.47 -9.72 24.22
N VAL A 75 -8.22 -9.57 23.78
CA VAL A 75 -7.04 -9.50 24.69
C VAL A 75 -6.92 -8.19 25.49
N TYR A 76 -7.57 -7.10 25.07
CA TYR A 76 -7.45 -5.81 25.74
C TYR A 76 -8.35 -5.73 26.98
N ALA A 77 -7.80 -6.15 28.12
CA ALA A 77 -8.52 -6.30 29.39
C ALA A 77 -9.42 -5.12 29.81
N PRO A 78 -9.04 -3.84 29.65
CA PRO A 78 -9.89 -2.71 30.06
C PRO A 78 -11.25 -2.63 29.37
N LEU A 79 -11.40 -3.25 28.19
CA LEU A 79 -12.64 -3.20 27.41
C LEU A 79 -13.42 -4.53 27.46
N LYS A 80 -12.93 -5.53 28.20
CA LYS A 80 -13.54 -6.86 28.24
C LYS A 80 -14.93 -6.84 28.87
N GLY A 81 -15.89 -7.53 28.24
CA GLY A 81 -17.29 -7.58 28.65
C GLY A 81 -18.11 -6.34 28.28
N LEU A 82 -17.50 -5.31 27.67
CA LEU A 82 -18.24 -4.13 27.22
C LEU A 82 -18.92 -4.37 25.87
N LYS A 83 -20.09 -3.74 25.70
CA LYS A 83 -20.85 -3.75 24.45
C LYS A 83 -20.26 -2.70 23.49
N MET A 84 -19.96 -3.10 22.26
CA MET A 84 -19.42 -2.22 21.21
C MET A 84 -19.87 -2.68 19.82
N SER A 85 -19.59 -1.89 18.78
CA SER A 85 -19.82 -2.31 17.39
C SER A 85 -18.76 -3.33 16.94
N ALA A 86 -19.13 -4.21 16.01
CA ALA A 86 -18.17 -5.12 15.38
C ALA A 86 -17.03 -4.38 14.66
N ALA A 87 -17.29 -3.18 14.12
CA ALA A 87 -16.27 -2.29 13.58
C ALA A 87 -15.24 -1.86 14.62
N TYR A 88 -15.68 -1.51 15.83
CA TYR A 88 -14.74 -1.16 16.89
C TYR A 88 -13.99 -2.40 17.40
N ALA A 89 -14.67 -3.53 17.56
CA ALA A 89 -14.04 -4.78 17.97
C ALA A 89 -12.96 -5.26 16.99
N SER A 90 -13.23 -5.25 15.68
CA SER A 90 -12.24 -5.60 14.65
C SER A 90 -11.08 -4.61 14.58
N THR A 91 -11.32 -3.33 14.89
CA THR A 91 -10.24 -2.34 15.02
C THR A 91 -9.28 -2.67 16.17
N LEU A 92 -9.81 -3.14 17.31
CA LEU A 92 -9.01 -3.59 18.45
C LEU A 92 -8.24 -4.87 18.10
N ASP A 93 -8.88 -5.82 17.40
CA ASP A 93 -8.25 -7.05 16.91
C ASP A 93 -7.03 -6.75 16.03
N ILE A 94 -7.18 -5.87 15.03
CA ILE A 94 -6.06 -5.42 14.20
C ILE A 94 -4.93 -4.81 15.05
N SER A 95 -5.27 -4.13 16.14
CA SER A 95 -4.27 -3.44 16.97
C SER A 95 -3.49 -4.37 17.87
N PHE A 96 -4.13 -5.40 18.42
CA PHE A 96 -3.57 -6.17 19.52
C PHE A 96 -3.28 -7.63 19.15
N GLU A 97 -3.94 -8.19 18.14
CA GLU A 97 -3.90 -9.62 17.83
C GLU A 97 -3.26 -9.89 16.46
N VAL A 98 -3.45 -9.01 15.49
CA VAL A 98 -2.77 -9.11 14.18
C VAL A 98 -1.30 -8.67 14.30
N ARG A 99 -0.37 -9.57 13.91
CA ARG A 99 1.07 -9.26 13.91
C ARG A 99 1.38 -8.09 13.00
N GLY A 100 1.95 -7.02 13.58
CA GLY A 100 2.23 -5.78 12.87
C GLY A 100 0.99 -4.94 12.55
N GLY A 101 -0.21 -5.34 12.97
CA GLY A 101 -1.45 -4.65 12.62
C GLY A 101 -1.53 -3.24 13.21
N LEU A 102 -1.11 -3.02 14.46
CA LEU A 102 -1.01 -1.67 15.02
C LEU A 102 -0.07 -0.77 14.22
N LEU A 103 1.11 -1.29 13.83
CA LEU A 103 2.06 -0.55 13.01
C LEU A 103 1.43 -0.13 11.67
N MET A 104 0.77 -1.08 10.99
CA MET A 104 0.09 -0.80 9.72
C MET A 104 -1.03 0.24 9.87
N ARG A 105 -1.81 0.18 10.96
CA ARG A 105 -2.83 1.20 11.28
C ARG A 105 -2.23 2.58 11.50
N GLN A 106 -1.13 2.66 12.24
CA GLN A 106 -0.46 3.94 12.51
C GLN A 106 0.14 4.51 11.23
N ILE A 107 0.83 3.70 10.42
CA ILE A 107 1.34 4.13 9.11
C ILE A 107 0.22 4.64 8.22
N HIS A 108 -0.91 3.92 8.13
CA HIS A 108 -2.06 4.35 7.34
C HIS A 108 -2.61 5.70 7.82
N HIS A 109 -2.74 5.89 9.13
CA HIS A 109 -3.23 7.15 9.70
C HIS A 109 -2.26 8.32 9.49
N TRP A 110 -0.94 8.11 9.61
CA TRP A 110 0.06 9.17 9.39
C TRP A 110 0.26 9.51 7.91
N ALA A 111 -0.08 8.60 7.00
CA ALA A 111 -0.03 8.84 5.56
C ALA A 111 -1.28 9.58 5.03
N ALA A 112 -2.35 9.65 5.81
CA ALA A 112 -3.60 10.37 5.49
C ALA A 112 -3.49 11.86 5.80
#